data_AF-A0A6S7HKK8-F1
#
_entry.id   AF-A0A6S7HKK8-F1
#
_cell.length_a   1.000
_cell.length_b   1.000
_cell.length_c   1.000
_cell.angle_alpha   90.00
_cell.angle_beta   90.00
_cell.angle_gamma   90.00
#
_symmetry.space_group_name_H-M   'P 1'
#
loop_
_entity.id
_entity.type
_entity.pdbx_description
1 polymer ?
#
loop_
_entity_poly.entity_id
_entity_poly.type
_entity_poly.pdbx_seq_one_letter_code
_entity_poly.pdbx_strand_id
1 'polypeptide(L)'
;MSESVFEAYLFKERGRRWQIKLKLEKLERKLNYLLSEDNNACFGNYLIPLENSKATDIDHCERGVKEISLIEEIVLKVREDAKSKLRLNLSTSKKAFAAIASRKKSSLVKRRKENKRKTRKRKKESEESAVKRLLEQLVDNYTFKNLCFPDGNCKETGSQHAITEDELNLEVLQNLKTKSSIRVLELLYSQSCFALDALPVIGQTMDRLEAQ
;
A
#
# COMPACT_ATOMS: atom_id res chain seq x y z
N MET A 1 -11.66 2.41 13.48
CA MET A 1 -12.38 3.54 12.87
C MET A 1 -12.42 3.32 11.37
N SER A 2 -13.60 3.40 10.75
CA SER A 2 -13.75 3.40 9.30
C SER A 2 -13.25 4.73 8.72
N GLU A 3 -12.82 4.73 7.45
CA GLU A 3 -12.36 5.94 6.75
C GLU A 3 -13.42 7.05 6.77
N SER A 4 -14.71 6.69 6.68
CA SER A 4 -15.85 7.60 6.76
C SER A 4 -15.95 8.38 8.09
N VAL A 5 -15.61 7.75 9.22
CA VAL A 5 -15.67 8.38 10.55
C VAL A 5 -14.51 9.35 10.73
N PHE A 6 -13.37 9.06 10.12
CA PHE A 6 -12.20 9.94 10.15
C PHE A 6 -12.37 11.17 9.26
N GLU A 7 -12.95 11.02 8.07
CA GLU A 7 -13.26 12.15 7.18
C GLU A 7 -14.29 13.11 7.81
N ALA A 8 -15.33 12.58 8.44
CA ALA A 8 -16.30 13.39 9.18
C ALA A 8 -15.65 14.17 10.33
N TYR A 9 -14.69 13.56 11.03
CA TYR A 9 -13.90 14.24 12.07
C TYR A 9 -13.05 15.38 11.49
N LEU A 10 -12.35 15.15 10.37
CA LEU A 10 -11.55 16.20 9.71
C LEU A 10 -12.40 17.37 9.25
N PHE A 11 -13.59 17.11 8.70
CA PHE A 11 -14.53 18.15 8.29
C PHE A 11 -15.01 18.99 9.48
N LYS A 12 -15.37 18.32 10.59
CA LYS A 12 -15.78 18.97 11.84
C LYS A 12 -14.67 19.85 12.42
N GLU A 13 -13.44 19.36 12.43
CA GLU A 13 -12.27 20.12 12.88
C GLU A 13 -11.95 21.30 11.97
N ARG A 14 -12.09 21.16 10.64
CA ARG A 14 -11.92 22.27 9.68
C ARG A 14 -12.96 23.36 9.90
N GLY A 15 -14.23 23.00 10.10
CA GLY A 15 -15.31 23.95 10.42
C GLY A 15 -15.04 24.68 11.74
N ARG A 16 -14.58 23.97 12.76
CA ARG A 16 -14.21 24.56 14.05
C ARG A 16 -13.04 25.56 13.94
N ARG A 17 -11.99 25.22 13.18
CA ARG A 17 -10.86 26.13 12.91
C ARG A 17 -11.32 27.40 12.21
N TRP A 18 -12.23 27.27 11.24
CA TRP A 18 -12.81 28.41 10.54
C TRP A 18 -13.60 29.32 11.47
N GLN A 19 -14.44 28.77 12.35
CA GLN A 19 -15.18 29.54 13.35
C GLN A 19 -14.26 30.28 14.33
N ILE A 20 -13.17 29.66 14.78
CA ILE A 20 -12.18 30.30 15.66
C ILE A 20 -11.49 31.46 14.93
N LYS A 21 -11.09 31.25 13.66
CA LYS A 21 -10.47 32.29 12.83
C LYS A 21 -11.41 33.50 12.69
N LEU A 22 -12.68 33.28 12.34
CA LEU A 22 -13.67 34.34 12.23
C LEU A 22 -13.89 35.09 13.55
N LYS A 23 -13.90 34.38 14.68
CA LYS A 23 -14.02 35.02 16.01
C LYS A 23 -12.80 35.89 16.32
N LEU A 24 -11.58 35.42 16.03
CA LEU A 24 -10.36 36.19 16.22
C LEU A 24 -10.34 37.42 15.32
N GLU A 25 -10.64 37.29 14.03
CA GLU A 25 -10.72 38.43 13.10
C GLU A 25 -11.75 39.47 13.56
N LYS A 26 -12.90 39.04 14.10
CA LYS A 26 -13.92 39.94 14.65
C LYS A 26 -13.41 40.69 15.89
N LEU A 27 -12.69 40.00 16.77
CA LEU A 27 -12.09 40.62 17.97
C LEU A 27 -10.97 41.58 17.59
N GLU A 28 -10.10 41.21 16.65
CA GLU A 28 -9.02 42.07 16.12
C GLU A 28 -9.58 43.31 15.44
N ARG A 29 -10.66 43.18 14.65
CA ARG A 29 -11.35 44.35 14.08
C ARG A 29 -11.97 45.24 15.16
N LYS A 30 -12.57 44.65 16.20
CA LYS A 30 -13.13 45.44 17.32
C LYS A 30 -12.02 46.17 18.08
N LEU A 31 -10.89 45.52 18.31
CA LEU A 31 -9.72 46.12 18.96
C LEU A 31 -9.13 47.25 18.10
N ASN A 32 -8.91 47.01 16.81
CA ASN A 32 -8.40 48.04 15.89
C ASN A 32 -9.36 49.22 15.75
N TYR A 33 -10.67 48.98 15.82
CA TYR A 33 -11.68 50.04 15.84
C TYR A 33 -11.62 50.85 17.15
N LEU A 34 -11.39 50.22 18.31
CA LEU A 34 -11.20 50.94 19.57
C LEU A 34 -9.89 51.74 19.60
N LEU A 35 -8.86 51.27 18.90
CA LEU A 35 -7.53 51.88 18.84
C LEU A 35 -7.36 52.88 17.67
N SER A 36 -8.32 52.98 16.75
CA SER A 36 -8.21 53.90 15.61
C SER A 36 -8.46 55.35 16.01
N GLU A 37 -7.69 56.27 15.44
CA GLU A 37 -7.71 57.71 15.74
C GLU A 37 -9.10 58.36 15.58
N ASP A 38 -9.94 57.84 14.69
CA ASP A 38 -11.32 58.31 14.45
C ASP A 38 -12.31 58.02 15.60
N ASN A 39 -11.94 57.16 16.55
CA ASN A 39 -12.76 56.77 17.70
C ASN A 39 -12.28 57.32 19.05
N ASN A 40 -11.45 58.36 19.01
CA ASN A 40 -11.15 59.25 20.15
C ASN A 40 -12.39 59.90 20.80
N ALA A 41 -13.61 59.48 20.45
CA ALA A 41 -14.83 59.79 21.18
C ALA A 41 -15.01 58.94 22.46
N CYS A 42 -14.52 57.68 22.50
CA CYS A 42 -14.51 56.88 23.75
C CYS A 42 -13.33 57.27 24.67
N PHE A 43 -12.34 57.89 24.07
CA PHE A 43 -11.13 58.38 24.69
C PHE A 43 -11.11 59.88 24.42
N GLY A 44 -11.98 60.63 25.10
CA GLY A 44 -12.23 62.05 24.81
C GLY A 44 -10.94 62.86 24.64
N ASN A 45 -10.85 63.63 23.54
CA ASN A 45 -9.78 64.58 23.20
C ASN A 45 -8.52 64.52 24.10
N TYR A 46 -7.68 63.49 23.91
CA TYR A 46 -6.41 63.30 24.63
C TYR A 46 -5.37 64.39 24.35
N LEU A 47 -5.71 65.36 23.51
CA LEU A 47 -4.89 66.52 23.16
C LEU A 47 -5.18 67.74 24.06
N ILE A 48 -6.12 67.63 25.01
CA ILE A 48 -6.36 68.67 26.01
C ILE A 48 -5.42 68.41 27.21
N PRO A 49 -4.67 69.42 27.69
CA PRO A 49 -3.88 69.29 28.91
C PRO A 49 -4.72 68.77 30.07
N LEU A 50 -4.16 67.88 30.90
CA LEU A 50 -4.79 67.26 32.08
C LEU A 50 -5.49 68.24 33.03
N GLU A 51 -5.09 69.52 33.01
CA GLU A 51 -5.69 70.61 33.78
C GLU A 51 -7.12 70.97 33.34
N ASN A 52 -7.53 70.57 32.13
CA ASN A 52 -8.82 70.92 31.52
C ASN A 52 -9.75 69.71 31.25
N SER A 53 -9.36 68.50 31.68
CA SER A 53 -10.19 67.28 31.53
C SER A 53 -11.34 67.22 32.54
N LYS A 54 -12.54 66.81 32.10
CA LYS A 54 -13.70 66.63 32.99
C LYS A 54 -13.65 65.24 33.65
N ALA A 55 -14.27 65.11 34.83
CA ALA A 55 -14.38 63.82 35.53
C ALA A 55 -15.02 62.72 34.65
N THR A 56 -15.97 63.10 33.78
CA THR A 56 -16.58 62.19 32.81
C THR A 56 -15.58 61.64 31.81
N ASP A 57 -14.58 62.42 31.39
CA ASP A 57 -13.59 61.98 30.41
C ASP A 57 -12.68 60.93 31.04
N ILE A 58 -12.27 61.15 32.30
CA ILE A 58 -11.50 60.19 33.11
C ILE A 58 -12.26 58.87 33.27
N ASP A 59 -13.56 58.92 33.59
CA ASP A 59 -14.40 57.72 33.73
C ASP A 59 -14.57 56.93 32.43
N HIS A 60 -14.56 57.59 31.27
CA HIS A 60 -14.62 56.92 29.96
C HIS A 60 -13.28 56.26 29.63
N CYS A 61 -12.17 56.93 29.92
CA CYS A 61 -10.83 56.38 29.77
C CYS A 61 -10.62 55.13 30.64
N GLU A 62 -11.01 55.18 31.93
CA GLU A 62 -10.92 54.03 32.82
C GLU A 62 -11.78 52.85 32.34
N ARG A 63 -12.97 53.11 31.80
CA ARG A 63 -13.83 52.08 31.20
C ARG A 63 -13.19 51.48 29.94
N GLY A 64 -12.63 52.31 29.06
CA GLY A 64 -11.92 51.85 27.87
C GLY A 64 -10.71 50.98 28.20
N VAL A 65 -9.91 51.36 29.20
CA VAL A 65 -8.78 50.56 29.67
C VAL A 65 -9.24 49.19 30.20
N LYS A 66 -10.30 49.15 31.03
CA LYS A 66 -10.86 47.90 31.55
C LYS A 66 -11.40 46.99 30.42
N GLU A 67 -12.04 47.55 29.40
CA GLU A 67 -12.54 46.77 28.26
C GLU A 67 -11.39 46.23 27.40
N ILE A 68 -10.33 47.01 27.18
CA ILE A 68 -9.13 46.55 26.45
C ILE A 68 -8.46 45.40 27.20
N SER A 69 -8.21 45.55 28.51
CA SER A 69 -7.60 44.49 29.32
C SER A 69 -8.43 43.20 29.31
N LEU A 70 -9.76 43.31 29.35
CA LEU A 70 -10.65 42.14 29.26
C LEU A 70 -10.55 41.45 27.89
N ILE A 71 -10.46 42.22 26.80
CA ILE A 71 -10.31 41.67 25.44
C ILE A 71 -8.97 40.97 25.30
N GLU A 72 -7.89 41.54 25.82
CA GLU A 72 -6.55 40.92 25.82
C GLU A 72 -6.54 39.59 26.55
N GLU A 73 -7.15 39.51 27.73
CA GLU A 73 -7.25 38.28 28.52
C GLU A 73 -8.03 37.18 27.77
N ILE A 74 -9.15 37.55 27.14
CA ILE A 74 -9.95 36.64 26.31
C ILE A 74 -9.13 36.12 25.12
N VAL A 75 -8.38 37.00 24.43
CA VAL A 75 -7.54 36.63 23.29
C VAL A 75 -6.42 35.67 23.72
N LEU A 76 -5.75 35.94 24.84
CA LEU A 76 -4.72 35.07 25.39
C LEU A 76 -5.29 33.69 25.72
N LYS A 77 -6.41 33.64 26.43
CA LYS A 77 -7.07 32.38 26.81
C LYS A 77 -7.51 31.57 25.59
N VAL A 78 -8.06 32.21 24.56
CA VAL A 78 -8.43 31.54 23.30
C VAL A 78 -7.20 30.98 22.57
N ARG A 79 -6.06 31.71 22.58
CA ARG A 79 -4.80 31.24 21.98
C ARG A 79 -4.22 30.04 22.71
N GLU A 80 -4.25 30.03 24.04
CA GLU A 80 -3.77 28.91 24.84
C GLU A 80 -4.64 27.66 24.65
N ASP A 81 -5.97 27.82 24.66
CA ASP A 81 -6.93 26.76 24.39
C ASP A 81 -6.76 26.15 22.99
N ALA A 82 -6.47 26.99 22.00
CA ALA A 82 -6.20 26.54 20.65
C ALA A 82 -4.88 25.75 20.59
N LYS A 83 -3.81 26.24 21.24
CA LYS A 83 -2.50 25.56 21.29
C LYS A 83 -2.58 24.22 22.03
N SER A 84 -3.28 24.14 23.16
CA SER A 84 -3.41 22.92 23.97
C SER A 84 -4.17 21.82 23.22
N LYS A 85 -5.28 22.18 22.54
CA LYS A 85 -6.06 21.25 21.69
C LYS A 85 -5.27 20.82 20.46
N LEU A 86 -4.47 21.70 19.85
CA LEU A 86 -3.60 21.34 18.72
C LEU A 86 -2.56 20.29 19.11
N ARG A 87 -1.95 20.42 20.31
CA ARG A 87 -0.98 19.44 20.84
C ARG A 87 -1.61 18.07 21.10
N LEU A 88 -2.83 18.01 21.62
CA LEU A 88 -3.56 16.74 21.86
C LEU A 88 -3.95 16.04 20.54
N ASN A 89 -4.29 16.79 19.51
CA ASN A 89 -4.65 16.24 18.20
C ASN A 89 -3.43 15.74 17.40
N LEU A 90 -2.26 16.36 17.56
CA LEU A 90 -1.01 15.93 16.93
C LEU A 90 -0.51 14.57 17.46
N SER A 91 -0.67 14.31 18.76
CA SER A 91 -0.21 13.05 19.38
C SER A 91 -1.11 11.85 19.01
N THR A 92 -2.42 12.07 18.93
CA THR A 92 -3.40 11.06 18.50
C THR A 92 -3.31 10.80 16.99
N SER A 93 -3.12 11.84 16.19
CA SER A 93 -2.95 11.74 14.73
C SER A 93 -1.68 10.97 14.34
N LYS A 94 -0.54 11.21 14.99
CA LYS A 94 0.71 10.46 14.75
C LYS A 94 0.55 8.95 15.01
N LYS A 95 -0.16 8.56 16.08
CA LYS A 95 -0.45 7.15 16.39
C LYS A 95 -1.39 6.52 15.35
N ALA A 96 -2.40 7.25 14.88
CA ALA A 96 -3.31 6.79 13.83
C ALA A 96 -2.59 6.59 12.48
N PHE A 97 -1.74 7.53 12.07
CA PHE A 97 -0.96 7.40 10.83
C PHE A 97 0.02 6.24 10.86
N ALA A 98 0.70 6.01 11.99
CA ALA A 98 1.60 4.87 12.15
C ALA A 98 0.85 3.52 12.04
N ALA A 99 -0.37 3.43 12.59
CA ALA A 99 -1.21 2.23 12.49
C ALA A 99 -1.75 1.97 11.07
N ILE A 100 -2.06 3.01 10.30
CA ILE A 100 -2.50 2.88 8.91
C ILE A 100 -1.34 2.45 8.01
N ALA A 101 -0.15 3.02 8.20
CA ALA A 101 1.05 2.68 7.45
C ALA A 101 1.50 1.22 7.66
N SER A 102 1.44 0.72 8.91
CA SER A 102 1.79 -0.68 9.21
C SER A 102 0.82 -1.68 8.58
N ARG A 103 -0.49 -1.37 8.58
CA ARG A 103 -1.51 -2.19 7.92
C ARG A 103 -1.30 -2.27 6.40
N LYS A 104 -1.01 -1.15 5.73
CA LYS A 104 -0.74 -1.12 4.27
C LYS A 104 0.53 -1.90 3.89
N LYS A 105 1.59 -1.85 4.70
CA LYS A 105 2.79 -2.69 4.49
C LYS A 105 2.46 -4.18 4.60
N SER A 106 1.62 -4.58 5.57
CA SER A 106 1.25 -5.99 5.76
C SER A 106 0.41 -6.57 4.62
N SER A 107 -0.52 -5.80 4.04
CA SER A 107 -1.38 -6.25 2.95
C SER A 107 -0.62 -6.38 1.63
N LEU A 108 0.27 -5.43 1.33
CA LEU A 108 1.16 -5.48 0.17
C LEU A 108 2.08 -6.71 0.20
N VAL A 109 2.66 -7.02 1.37
CA VAL A 109 3.50 -8.22 1.55
C VAL A 109 2.69 -9.50 1.33
N LYS A 110 1.48 -9.60 1.88
CA LYS A 110 0.58 -10.74 1.64
C LYS A 110 0.25 -10.88 0.14
N ARG A 111 -0.10 -9.78 -0.53
CA ARG A 111 -0.42 -9.77 -1.97
C ARG A 111 0.77 -10.16 -2.85
N ARG A 112 1.99 -9.72 -2.51
CA ARG A 112 3.23 -10.13 -3.19
C ARG A 112 3.52 -11.63 -3.02
N LYS A 113 3.35 -12.17 -1.80
CA LYS A 113 3.51 -13.61 -1.54
C LYS A 113 2.50 -14.44 -2.33
N GLU A 114 1.24 -14.00 -2.38
CA GLU A 114 0.18 -14.67 -3.13
C GLU A 114 0.43 -14.64 -4.65
N ASN A 115 0.82 -13.49 -5.20
CA ASN A 115 1.18 -13.39 -6.61
C ASN A 115 2.36 -14.31 -6.96
N LYS A 116 3.41 -14.35 -6.14
CA LYS A 116 4.55 -15.27 -6.32
C LYS A 116 4.10 -16.75 -6.31
N ARG A 117 3.14 -17.11 -5.44
CA ARG A 117 2.55 -18.45 -5.41
C ARG A 117 1.77 -18.76 -6.69
N LYS A 118 0.93 -17.83 -7.17
CA LYS A 118 0.16 -17.99 -8.41
C LYS A 118 1.07 -18.13 -9.63
N THR A 119 2.12 -17.31 -9.74
CA THR A 119 3.10 -17.42 -10.83
C THR A 119 3.83 -18.76 -10.81
N ARG A 120 4.25 -19.24 -9.63
CA ARG A 120 4.85 -20.58 -9.48
C ARG A 120 3.88 -21.68 -9.91
N LYS A 121 2.61 -21.61 -9.51
CA LYS A 121 1.60 -22.59 -9.89
C LYS A 121 1.41 -22.65 -11.42
N ARG A 122 1.22 -21.49 -12.06
CA ARG A 122 1.06 -21.41 -13.52
C ARG A 122 2.29 -21.93 -14.27
N LYS A 123 3.50 -21.67 -13.75
CA LYS A 123 4.73 -22.22 -14.31
C LYS A 123 4.77 -23.75 -14.22
N LYS A 124 4.40 -24.32 -13.06
CA LYS A 124 4.30 -25.78 -12.88
C LYS A 124 3.28 -26.39 -13.84
N GLU A 125 2.08 -25.84 -13.93
CA GLU A 125 1.01 -26.29 -14.85
C GLU A 125 1.45 -26.22 -16.33
N SER A 126 2.19 -25.16 -16.70
CA SER A 126 2.75 -25.03 -18.05
C SER A 126 3.86 -26.05 -18.34
N GLU A 127 4.72 -26.34 -17.36
CA GLU A 127 5.77 -27.35 -17.47
C GLU A 127 5.15 -28.75 -17.57
N GLU A 128 4.19 -29.08 -16.70
CA GLU A 128 3.42 -30.34 -16.75
C GLU A 128 2.71 -30.53 -18.11
N SER A 129 2.08 -29.49 -18.65
CA SER A 129 1.42 -29.59 -19.97
C SER A 129 2.43 -29.80 -21.11
N ALA A 130 3.62 -29.20 -21.05
CA ALA A 130 4.65 -29.38 -22.08
C ALA A 130 5.24 -30.79 -22.02
N VAL A 131 5.47 -31.31 -20.81
CA VAL A 131 5.94 -32.67 -20.56
C VAL A 131 4.95 -33.68 -21.10
N LYS A 132 3.66 -33.51 -20.78
CA LYS A 132 2.60 -34.41 -21.25
C LYS A 132 2.56 -34.48 -22.78
N ARG A 133 2.59 -33.33 -23.46
CA ARG A 133 2.57 -33.26 -24.94
C ARG A 133 3.80 -33.92 -25.55
N LEU A 134 4.99 -33.73 -24.96
CA LEU A 134 6.19 -34.36 -25.48
C LEU A 134 6.14 -35.88 -25.31
N LEU A 135 5.67 -36.37 -24.16
CA LEU A 135 5.50 -37.80 -23.94
C LEU A 135 4.45 -38.43 -24.87
N GLU A 136 3.32 -37.76 -25.11
CA GLU A 136 2.33 -38.21 -26.10
C GLU A 136 2.91 -38.34 -27.52
N GLN A 137 4.01 -37.64 -27.83
CA GLN A 137 4.72 -37.75 -29.11
C GLN A 137 5.86 -38.76 -29.08
N LEU A 138 6.55 -38.89 -27.94
CA LEU A 138 7.74 -39.73 -27.80
C LEU A 138 7.43 -41.22 -27.69
N VAL A 139 6.26 -41.59 -27.17
CA VAL A 139 5.88 -42.99 -26.98
C VAL A 139 4.50 -43.25 -27.58
N ASP A 140 4.20 -44.51 -27.85
CA ASP A 140 2.88 -44.88 -28.32
C ASP A 140 1.80 -44.68 -27.22
N ASN A 141 0.53 -44.73 -27.62
CA ASN A 141 -0.59 -44.48 -26.72
C ASN A 141 -0.74 -45.58 -25.64
N TYR A 142 -0.12 -46.75 -25.83
CA TYR A 142 -0.15 -47.84 -24.86
C TYR A 142 0.86 -47.58 -23.75
N THR A 143 2.13 -47.36 -24.10
CA THR A 143 3.21 -47.01 -23.20
C THR A 143 2.90 -45.71 -22.48
N PHE A 144 2.39 -44.68 -23.17
CA PHE A 144 2.01 -43.39 -22.56
C PHE A 144 1.01 -43.55 -21.40
N LYS A 145 0.01 -44.42 -21.53
CA LYS A 145 -1.02 -44.66 -20.51
C LYS A 145 -0.49 -45.43 -19.30
N ASN A 146 0.60 -46.18 -19.47
CA ASN A 146 1.21 -46.99 -18.43
C ASN A 146 2.37 -46.27 -17.69
N LEU A 147 2.71 -45.04 -18.10
CA LEU A 147 3.71 -44.22 -17.40
C LEU A 147 3.22 -43.75 -16.03
N CYS A 148 4.05 -43.92 -15.00
CA CYS A 148 3.81 -43.35 -13.68
C CYS A 148 4.46 -41.98 -13.55
N PHE A 149 3.64 -40.92 -13.41
CA PHE A 149 4.15 -39.59 -13.07
C PHE A 149 4.28 -39.42 -11.54
N PRO A 150 5.36 -38.78 -11.04
CA PRO A 150 5.59 -38.61 -9.61
C PRO A 150 4.56 -37.72 -8.88
N ASP A 151 3.62 -37.08 -9.59
CA ASP A 151 2.53 -36.29 -9.00
C ASP A 151 1.30 -37.12 -8.58
N GLY A 152 1.37 -38.47 -8.62
CA GLY A 152 0.51 -39.32 -7.77
C GLY A 152 -0.94 -39.51 -8.20
N ASN A 153 -1.29 -39.23 -9.47
CA ASN A 153 -2.64 -39.49 -10.01
C ASN A 153 -2.71 -40.72 -10.95
N CYS A 154 -1.86 -41.72 -10.74
CA CYS A 154 -2.03 -43.04 -11.35
C CYS A 154 -2.66 -43.97 -10.32
N LYS A 155 -4.00 -43.94 -10.21
CA LYS A 155 -4.75 -44.82 -9.29
C LYS A 155 -5.07 -46.20 -9.86
N GLU A 156 -4.75 -46.48 -11.12
CA GLU A 156 -5.19 -47.71 -11.75
C GLU A 156 -4.12 -48.26 -12.69
N THR A 157 -3.10 -48.92 -12.12
CA THR A 157 -2.40 -50.14 -12.56
C THR A 157 -0.96 -50.16 -12.03
N GLY A 158 -0.58 -51.26 -11.38
CA GLY A 158 0.62 -51.38 -10.54
C GLY A 158 1.91 -51.71 -11.30
N SER A 159 2.33 -50.88 -12.26
CA SER A 159 3.70 -50.97 -12.81
C SER A 159 4.33 -49.60 -12.99
N GLN A 160 5.48 -49.40 -12.35
CA GLN A 160 6.40 -48.30 -12.63
C GLN A 160 7.10 -48.58 -13.97
N HIS A 161 6.40 -48.38 -15.09
CA HIS A 161 6.98 -48.57 -16.40
C HIS A 161 7.87 -47.36 -16.74
N ALA A 162 9.16 -47.62 -16.99
CA ALA A 162 10.11 -46.64 -17.49
C ALA A 162 10.30 -46.88 -18.99
N ILE A 163 10.37 -45.81 -19.78
CA ILE A 163 10.42 -45.87 -21.25
C ILE A 163 11.76 -46.49 -21.69
N THR A 164 11.71 -47.61 -22.40
CA THR A 164 12.89 -48.27 -22.97
C THR A 164 13.24 -47.67 -24.33
N GLU A 165 14.42 -48.01 -24.87
CA GLU A 165 14.86 -47.51 -26.18
C GLU A 165 13.88 -47.91 -27.30
N ASP A 166 13.36 -49.14 -27.25
CA ASP A 166 12.43 -49.69 -28.23
C ASP A 166 11.07 -48.98 -28.28
N GLU A 167 10.69 -48.31 -27.18
CA GLU A 167 9.43 -47.59 -27.07
C GLU A 167 9.54 -46.13 -27.51
N LEU A 168 10.76 -45.64 -27.71
CA LEU A 168 11.01 -44.28 -28.16
C LEU A 168 10.74 -44.13 -29.65
N ASN A 169 9.96 -43.11 -29.97
CA ASN A 169 9.82 -42.63 -31.32
C ASN A 169 11.07 -41.81 -31.72
N LEU A 170 12.04 -42.51 -32.31
CA LEU A 170 13.31 -41.91 -32.76
C LEU A 170 13.12 -40.80 -33.81
N GLU A 171 12.07 -40.89 -34.65
CA GLU A 171 11.78 -39.84 -35.65
C GLU A 171 11.39 -38.53 -34.96
N VAL A 172 10.59 -38.60 -33.90
CA VAL A 172 10.21 -37.43 -33.11
C VAL A 172 11.43 -36.81 -32.43
N LEU A 173 12.30 -37.63 -31.82
CA LEU A 173 13.55 -37.17 -31.21
C LEU A 173 14.45 -36.47 -32.24
N GLN A 174 14.61 -37.05 -33.42
CA GLN A 174 15.39 -36.46 -34.51
C GLN A 174 14.81 -35.13 -35.01
N ASN A 175 13.48 -34.97 -34.96
CA ASN A 175 12.79 -33.76 -35.42
C ASN A 175 12.67 -32.64 -34.38
N LEU A 176 13.11 -32.85 -33.14
CA LEU A 176 13.21 -31.77 -32.15
C LEU A 176 14.22 -30.71 -32.63
N LYS A 177 13.83 -29.43 -32.60
CA LYS A 177 14.64 -28.30 -33.09
C LYS A 177 14.85 -27.17 -32.08
N THR A 178 14.28 -27.27 -30.89
CA THR A 178 14.19 -26.13 -29.97
C THR A 178 14.88 -26.41 -28.63
N LYS A 179 15.63 -25.43 -28.13
CA LYS A 179 16.23 -25.47 -26.78
C LYS A 179 15.21 -25.64 -25.66
N SER A 180 13.95 -25.26 -25.91
CA SER A 180 12.85 -25.53 -24.99
C SER A 180 12.60 -27.03 -24.77
N SER A 181 12.88 -27.87 -25.77
CA SER A 181 12.71 -29.32 -25.66
C SER A 181 13.77 -29.97 -24.77
N ILE A 182 15.00 -29.43 -24.72
CA ILE A 182 16.06 -29.88 -23.82
C ILE A 182 15.56 -29.83 -22.37
N ARG A 183 15.00 -28.70 -21.97
CA ARG A 183 14.48 -28.51 -20.62
C ARG A 183 13.36 -29.49 -20.25
N VAL A 184 12.56 -29.92 -21.23
CA VAL A 184 11.50 -30.92 -21.01
C VAL A 184 12.12 -32.32 -20.88
N LEU A 185 13.12 -32.65 -21.71
CA LEU A 185 13.87 -33.90 -21.61
C LEU A 185 14.66 -34.01 -20.29
N GLU A 186 15.30 -32.93 -19.84
CA GLU A 186 15.93 -32.84 -18.51
C GLU A 186 14.94 -33.12 -17.38
N LEU A 187 13.71 -32.58 -17.49
CA LEU A 187 12.69 -32.82 -16.49
C LEU A 187 12.28 -34.30 -16.46
N LEU A 188 12.04 -34.90 -17.62
CA LEU A 188 11.73 -36.33 -17.75
C LEU A 188 12.86 -37.22 -17.21
N TYR A 189 14.11 -36.86 -17.50
CA TYR A 189 15.29 -37.52 -16.96
C TYR A 189 15.33 -37.43 -15.44
N SER A 190 15.13 -36.24 -14.87
CA SER A 190 15.11 -36.02 -13.41
C SER A 190 13.96 -36.76 -12.70
N GLN A 191 12.89 -37.08 -13.43
CA GLN A 191 11.73 -37.82 -12.95
C GLN A 191 11.86 -39.35 -13.13
N SER A 192 13.01 -39.84 -13.60
CA SER A 192 13.26 -41.28 -13.85
C SER A 192 12.26 -41.89 -14.84
N CYS A 193 11.82 -41.11 -15.84
CA CYS A 193 10.86 -41.59 -16.84
C CYS A 193 11.47 -42.55 -17.87
N PHE A 194 12.79 -42.60 -17.98
CA PHE A 194 13.52 -43.41 -18.97
C PHE A 194 14.24 -44.57 -18.28
N ALA A 195 14.23 -45.73 -18.93
CA ALA A 195 15.04 -46.88 -18.55
C ALA A 195 16.51 -46.65 -18.97
N LEU A 196 17.43 -47.45 -18.42
CA LEU A 196 18.88 -47.26 -18.56
C LEU A 196 19.37 -47.32 -20.02
N ASP A 197 18.72 -48.15 -20.83
CA ASP A 197 18.97 -48.34 -22.26
C ASP A 197 18.53 -47.14 -23.11
N ALA A 198 17.48 -46.42 -22.70
CA ALA A 198 17.02 -45.21 -23.39
C ALA A 198 17.90 -43.96 -23.11
N LEU A 199 18.62 -43.93 -21.99
CA LEU A 199 19.39 -42.75 -21.55
C LEU A 199 20.44 -42.25 -22.57
N PRO A 200 21.24 -43.11 -23.24
CA PRO A 200 22.22 -42.68 -24.23
C PRO A 200 21.58 -41.95 -25.41
N VAL A 201 20.44 -42.43 -25.90
CA VAL A 201 19.72 -41.82 -27.03
C VAL A 201 19.18 -40.45 -26.66
N ILE A 202 18.61 -40.32 -25.45
CA ILE A 202 18.14 -39.04 -24.92
C ILE A 202 19.31 -38.06 -24.71
N GLY A 203 20.43 -38.54 -24.15
CA GLY A 203 21.65 -37.74 -23.96
C GLY A 203 22.20 -37.20 -25.27
N GLN A 204 22.38 -38.05 -26.29
CA GLN A 204 22.80 -37.62 -27.62
C GLN A 204 21.84 -36.60 -28.25
N THR A 205 20.53 -36.76 -28.02
CA THR A 205 19.53 -35.82 -28.52
C THR A 205 19.66 -34.46 -27.84
N MET A 206 19.91 -34.43 -26.53
CA MET A 206 20.15 -33.19 -25.78
C MET A 206 21.42 -32.48 -26.24
N ASP A 207 22.55 -33.21 -26.34
CA ASP A 207 23.83 -32.64 -26.81
C ASP A 207 23.69 -32.02 -28.20
N ARG A 208 22.98 -32.69 -29.11
CA ARG A 208 22.69 -32.18 -30.45
C ARG A 208 21.86 -30.88 -30.43
N LEU A 209 20.88 -30.79 -29.53
CA LEU A 209 20.04 -29.60 -29.39
C LEU A 209 20.79 -28.43 -28.72
N GLU A 210 21.77 -28.70 -27.86
CA GLU A 210 22.63 -27.68 -27.24
C GLU A 210 23.59 -27.05 -28.26
N ALA A 211 24.10 -27.85 -29.19
CA ALA A 211 25.03 -27.44 -30.25
C ALA A 211 24.39 -26.60 -31.38
N GLN A 212 23.06 -26.49 -31.42
CA GLN A 212 22.29 -25.63 -32.35
C GLN A 212 22.10 -24.21 -31.80
#